data_AF-A0A2W1JUT6-F1
#
_entry.id   AF-A0A2W1JUT6-F1
#
_cell.length_a   1.000
_cell.length_b   1.000
_cell.length_c   1.000
_cell.angle_alpha   90.00
_cell.angle_beta   90.00
_cell.angle_gamma   90.00
#
_symmetry.space_group_name_H-M   'P 1'
#
loop_
_entity.id
_entity.type
_entity.pdbx_description
1 polymer ?
#
loop_
_entity_poly.entity_id
_entity_poly.type
_entity_poly.pdbx_seq_one_letter_code
_entity_poly.pdbx_strand_id
1 'polypeptide(L)'
;MKYLKVYIENSISKEGLLFKLYRRLFLNRCNELINSCNVWILEFAEEGYINREIGLNKDLEPVISMPNSKCYGFLSDTNMTYEDFLFEKYKFQKVKPETFESYWNP
;
A
#
# COMPACT_ATOMS: atom_id res chain seq x y z
N MET A 1 16.42 4.70 2.12
CA MET A 1 14.97 4.45 1.87
C MET A 1 14.75 3.89 0.46
N LYS A 2 13.90 2.86 0.34
CA LYS A 2 13.47 2.27 -0.96
C LYS A 2 12.01 2.64 -1.21
N TYR A 3 11.59 2.70 -2.46
CA TYR A 3 10.20 3.07 -2.81
C TYR A 3 9.65 2.23 -3.95
N LEU A 4 8.41 1.76 -3.80
CA LEU A 4 7.69 0.99 -4.81
C LEU A 4 6.31 1.56 -5.07
N LYS A 5 5.90 1.56 -6.33
CA LYS A 5 4.50 1.69 -6.74
C LYS A 5 4.00 0.31 -7.11
N VAL A 6 3.06 -0.22 -6.33
CA VAL A 6 2.52 -1.58 -6.43
C VAL A 6 1.09 -1.51 -6.95
N TYR A 7 0.82 -2.23 -8.03
CA TYR A 7 -0.50 -2.32 -8.63
C TYR A 7 -1.22 -3.52 -8.04
N ILE A 8 -2.23 -3.25 -7.22
CA ILE A 8 -3.16 -4.28 -6.76
C ILE A 8 -4.26 -4.36 -7.82
N GLU A 9 -3.91 -4.90 -8.99
CA GLU A 9 -4.93 -5.29 -9.96
C GLU A 9 -5.85 -6.33 -9.28
N ASN A 10 -7.10 -6.46 -9.74
CA ASN A 10 -8.04 -7.52 -9.34
C ASN A 10 -7.51 -8.96 -9.64
N SER A 11 -6.21 -9.13 -9.87
CA SER A 11 -5.45 -10.34 -10.13
C SER A 11 -5.06 -11.12 -8.87
N ILE A 12 -5.23 -10.56 -7.66
CA ILE A 12 -5.60 -11.42 -6.54
C ILE A 12 -7.08 -11.72 -6.76
N SER A 13 -7.36 -12.92 -7.27
CA SER A 13 -8.71 -13.46 -7.28
C SER A 13 -9.39 -13.10 -5.96
N LYS A 14 -10.67 -12.73 -5.99
CA LYS A 14 -11.52 -12.53 -4.80
C LYS A 14 -11.60 -13.79 -3.88
N GLU A 15 -10.73 -14.77 -4.10
CA GLU A 15 -10.67 -16.10 -3.50
C GLU A 15 -9.34 -16.41 -2.80
N GLY A 16 -8.29 -15.58 -2.95
CA GLY A 16 -7.02 -15.79 -2.26
C GLY A 16 -7.16 -15.72 -0.73
N LEU A 17 -6.80 -16.80 -0.03
CA LEU A 17 -6.93 -16.96 1.42
C LEU A 17 -6.25 -15.82 2.19
N LEU A 18 -5.08 -15.37 1.71
CA LEU A 18 -4.35 -14.21 2.24
C LEU A 18 -5.17 -12.92 2.20
N PHE A 19 -5.79 -12.59 1.07
CA PHE A 19 -6.63 -11.39 0.93
C PHE A 19 -7.91 -11.45 1.77
N LYS A 20 -8.49 -12.65 1.94
CA LYS A 20 -9.62 -12.88 2.86
C LYS A 20 -9.22 -12.70 4.32
N LEU A 21 -8.01 -13.11 4.71
CA LEU A 21 -7.46 -12.88 6.05
C LEU A 21 -7.15 -11.40 6.29
N TYR A 22 -6.52 -10.71 5.32
CA TYR A 22 -6.24 -9.28 5.41
C TYR A 22 -7.53 -8.46 5.58
N ARG A 23 -8.59 -8.72 4.80
CA ARG A 23 -9.87 -8.00 4.94
C ARG A 23 -10.58 -8.24 6.28
N ARG A 24 -10.31 -9.37 6.95
CA ARG A 24 -11.01 -9.78 8.18
C ARG A 24 -10.35 -9.23 9.46
N LEU A 25 -9.07 -8.89 9.40
CA LEU A 25 -8.30 -8.41 10.55
C LEU A 25 -8.36 -6.88 10.71
N PHE A 26 -8.71 -6.12 9.66
CA PHE A 26 -8.65 -4.65 9.69
C PHE A 26 -10.05 -4.00 9.59
N LEU A 27 -10.46 -3.32 10.67
CA LEU A 27 -11.76 -2.65 10.79
C LEU A 27 -11.60 -1.23 11.40
N ASN A 28 -12.09 -0.21 10.66
CA ASN A 28 -13.23 0.66 11.04
C ASN A 28 -13.16 2.19 10.88
N ARG A 29 -12.14 2.80 10.25
CA ARG A 29 -12.25 4.24 9.86
C ARG A 29 -11.94 4.59 8.41
N CYS A 30 -10.96 3.94 7.79
CA CYS A 30 -10.61 4.20 6.38
C CYS A 30 -10.97 3.08 5.42
N ASN A 31 -11.79 2.10 5.84
CA ASN A 31 -12.11 0.94 5.00
C ASN A 31 -12.66 1.36 3.63
N GLU A 32 -13.51 2.39 3.55
CA GLU A 32 -14.03 2.88 2.27
C GLU A 32 -12.93 3.45 1.36
N LEU A 33 -12.03 4.27 1.90
CA LEU A 33 -10.90 4.84 1.16
C LEU A 33 -9.92 3.74 0.73
N ILE A 34 -9.55 2.85 1.64
CA ILE A 34 -8.66 1.70 1.37
C ILE A 34 -9.27 0.81 0.28
N ASN A 35 -10.58 0.52 0.35
CA ASN A 35 -11.28 -0.28 -0.66
C ASN A 35 -11.37 0.41 -2.03
N SER A 36 -11.21 1.74 -2.08
CA SER A 36 -11.16 2.50 -3.33
C SER A 36 -9.76 2.55 -3.95
N CYS A 37 -8.73 2.10 -3.24
CA CYS A 37 -7.36 2.08 -3.72
C CYS A 37 -7.13 0.93 -4.71
N ASN A 38 -6.55 1.25 -5.87
CA ASN A 38 -6.10 0.27 -6.87
C ASN A 38 -4.58 0.15 -6.92
N VAL A 39 -3.88 1.18 -6.45
CA VAL A 39 -2.42 1.25 -6.50
C VAL A 39 -1.93 1.80 -5.17
N TRP A 40 -0.80 1.28 -4.70
CA TRP A 40 -0.14 1.73 -3.48
C TRP A 40 1.26 2.23 -3.81
N ILE A 41 1.63 3.41 -3.34
CA ILE A 41 3.01 3.87 -3.31
C ILE A 41 3.54 3.66 -1.89
N LEU A 42 4.61 2.89 -1.76
CA LEU A 42 5.19 2.45 -0.50
C LEU A 42 6.58 3.05 -0.35
N GLU A 43 6.84 3.62 0.82
CA GLU A 43 8.17 3.90 1.32
C GLU A 43 8.56 2.79 2.30
N PHE A 44 9.79 2.29 2.13
CA PHE A 44 10.38 1.32 3.04
C PHE A 44 11.51 1.96 3.85
N ALA A 45 11.50 1.65 5.15
CA ALA A 45 12.59 1.93 6.08
C ALA A 45 13.87 1.16 5.70
N GLU A 46 14.98 1.46 6.37
CA GLU A 46 16.26 0.80 6.10
C GLU A 46 16.22 -0.71 6.38
N GLU A 47 15.43 -1.09 7.39
CA GLU A 47 15.16 -2.47 7.81
C GLU A 47 14.32 -3.25 6.80
N GLY A 48 13.79 -2.59 5.77
CA GLY A 48 13.01 -3.20 4.70
C GLY A 48 11.50 -3.28 4.96
N TYR A 49 11.02 -2.82 6.12
CA TYR A 49 9.60 -2.69 6.44
C TYR A 49 8.97 -1.43 5.85
N ILE A 50 7.67 -1.44 5.63
CA ILE A 50 6.92 -0.28 5.14
C ILE A 50 6.84 0.77 6.26
N ASN A 51 7.28 1.98 5.95
CA ASN A 51 7.25 3.14 6.86
C ASN A 51 6.08 4.09 6.56
N ARG A 52 5.86 4.38 5.28
CA ARG A 52 4.76 5.23 4.79
C ARG A 52 4.11 4.61 3.56
N GLU A 53 2.83 4.85 3.40
CA GLU A 53 2.06 4.30 2.29
C GLU A 53 1.02 5.30 1.77
N ILE A 54 0.82 5.31 0.46
CA ILE A 54 -0.13 6.16 -0.23
C ILE A 54 -1.02 5.29 -1.11
N GLY A 55 -2.31 5.29 -0.82
CA GLY A 55 -3.31 4.64 -1.66
C GLY A 55 -3.79 5.59 -2.75
N LEU A 56 -3.78 5.12 -3.99
CA LEU A 56 -4.28 5.83 -5.16
C LEU A 56 -5.54 5.13 -5.72
N ASN A 57 -6.50 5.92 -6.18
CA ASN A 57 -7.67 5.42 -6.91
C ASN A 57 -7.29 4.96 -8.35
N LYS A 58 -8.30 4.52 -9.11
CA LYS A 58 -8.16 4.12 -10.52
C LYS A 58 -7.62 5.23 -11.44
N ASP A 59 -7.87 6.49 -11.09
CA ASP A 59 -7.46 7.68 -11.83
C ASP A 59 -6.05 8.15 -11.38
N LEU A 60 -5.38 7.34 -10.54
CA LEU A 60 -4.05 7.58 -9.95
C LEU A 60 -3.97 8.81 -9.04
N GLU A 61 -5.11 9.25 -8.51
CA GLU A 61 -5.17 10.34 -7.54
C GLU A 61 -5.02 9.79 -6.11
N PRO A 62 -4.27 10.47 -5.22
CA PRO A 62 -4.12 10.05 -3.84
C PRO A 62 -5.45 10.18 -3.09
N VAL A 63 -5.92 9.07 -2.53
CA VAL A 63 -7.15 9.04 -1.70
C VAL A 63 -6.85 8.86 -0.22
N ILE A 64 -5.67 8.35 0.10
CA ILE A 64 -5.21 8.18 1.48
C ILE A 64 -3.68 8.13 1.55
N SER A 65 -3.12 8.76 2.58
CA SER A 65 -1.71 8.66 2.95
C SER A 65 -1.64 8.23 4.42
N MET A 66 -0.84 7.21 4.74
CA MET A 66 -0.73 6.65 6.09
C MET A 66 0.74 6.44 6.49
N PRO A 67 1.06 6.56 7.80
CA PRO A 67 0.15 6.87 8.91
C PRO A 67 -0.39 8.31 8.86
N ASN A 68 -1.62 8.52 9.35
CA ASN A 68 -2.23 9.83 9.57
C ASN A 68 -3.09 9.84 10.85
N SER A 69 -3.70 10.99 11.17
CA SER A 69 -4.51 11.17 12.39
C SER A 69 -5.74 10.27 12.51
N LYS A 70 -6.21 9.68 11.40
CA LYS A 70 -7.42 8.85 11.34
C LYS A 70 -7.11 7.36 11.12
N CYS A 71 -6.00 7.04 10.46
CA CYS A 71 -5.62 5.70 10.06
C CYS A 71 -4.11 5.51 10.15
N TYR A 72 -3.71 4.49 10.92
CA TYR A 72 -2.33 4.24 11.28
C TYR A 72 -1.59 3.40 10.23
N GLY A 73 -2.29 2.53 9.52
CA GLY A 73 -1.68 1.70 8.48
C GLY A 73 -2.65 0.69 7.89
N PHE A 74 -2.25 0.12 6.76
CA PHE A 74 -2.89 -0.99 6.08
C PHE A 74 -1.86 -2.03 5.66
N LEU A 75 -0.87 -1.64 4.84
CA LEU A 75 0.26 -2.52 4.49
C LEU A 75 1.38 -2.38 5.52
N SER A 76 1.59 -1.19 6.08
CA SER A 76 2.55 -0.96 7.18
C SER A 76 2.22 -1.72 8.47
N ASP A 77 0.95 -2.09 8.68
CA ASP A 77 0.53 -2.93 9.81
C ASP A 77 0.79 -4.42 9.56
N THR A 78 1.31 -4.79 8.39
CA THR A 78 1.75 -6.15 8.07
C THR A 78 3.24 -6.32 8.33
N ASN A 79 3.69 -7.58 8.37
CA ASN A 79 5.11 -7.91 8.40
C ASN A 79 5.74 -8.00 6.99
N MET A 80 5.08 -7.44 5.96
CA MET A 80 5.61 -7.48 4.59
C MET A 80 6.83 -6.58 4.46
N THR A 81 7.82 -7.10 3.74
CA THR A 81 9.10 -6.46 3.46
C THR A 81 9.18 -6.05 1.99
N TYR A 82 10.13 -5.17 1.67
CA TYR A 82 10.44 -4.80 0.29
C TYR A 82 10.69 -6.04 -0.59
N GLU A 83 11.37 -7.04 -0.05
CA GLU A 83 11.70 -8.29 -0.72
C GLU A 83 10.44 -9.11 -1.05
N ASP A 84 9.43 -9.15 -0.17
CA ASP A 84 8.17 -9.86 -0.44
C ASP A 84 7.48 -9.32 -1.71
N PHE A 85 7.52 -8.00 -1.93
CA PHE A 85 6.98 -7.40 -3.15
C PHE A 85 7.78 -7.73 -4.42
N LEU A 86 9.06 -8.10 -4.29
CA LEU A 86 9.89 -8.51 -5.42
C LEU A 86 9.71 -10.00 -5.79
N PHE A 87 9.45 -10.84 -4.78
CA PHE A 87 9.31 -12.29 -4.97
C PHE A 87 7.87 -12.71 -5.29
N GLU A 88 6.88 -11.99 -4.76
CA GLU A 88 5.49 -12.22 -5.09
C GLU A 88 5.18 -11.69 -6.50
N LYS A 89 4.17 -12.29 -7.15
CA LYS A 89 3.75 -11.94 -8.53
C LYS A 89 3.03 -10.59 -8.62
N TYR A 90 3.38 -9.63 -7.76
CA TYR A 90 2.86 -8.28 -7.87
C TYR A 90 3.44 -7.58 -9.07
N LYS A 91 2.59 -6.82 -9.75
CA LYS A 91 3.05 -5.82 -10.70
C LYS A 91 3.51 -4.62 -9.90
N PHE A 92 4.79 -4.28 -9.98
CA PHE A 92 5.35 -3.13 -9.29
C PHE A 92 6.29 -2.32 -10.19
N GLN A 93 6.55 -1.09 -9.77
CA GLN A 93 7.52 -0.19 -10.35
C GLN A 93 8.34 0.46 -9.24
N LYS A 94 9.67 0.50 -9.38
CA LYS A 94 10.51 1.31 -8.50
C LYS A 94 10.24 2.79 -8.79
N VAL A 95 9.97 3.57 -7.75
CA VAL A 95 9.78 5.02 -7.88
C VAL A 95 10.90 5.76 -7.17
N LYS A 96 11.11 7.01 -7.56
CA LYS A 96 12.08 7.87 -6.90
C LYS A 96 11.45 8.53 -5.65
N PRO A 97 12.26 8.94 -4.66
CA PRO A 97 11.76 9.65 -3.48
C PRO A 97 10.93 10.89 -3.86
N GLU A 98 11.37 11.67 -4.85
CA GLU A 98 10.67 12.90 -5.26
C GLU A 98 9.29 12.61 -5.83
N THR A 99 9.12 11.44 -6.47
CA THR A 99 7.81 10.98 -6.92
C THR A 99 6.94 10.62 -5.73
N PHE A 100 7.46 9.93 -4.72
CA PHE A 100 6.68 9.62 -3.51
C PHE A 100 6.19 10.91 -2.84
N GLU A 101 7.10 11.86 -2.61
CA GLU A 101 6.80 13.12 -1.94
C GLU A 101 5.78 13.97 -2.71
N SER A 102 5.74 13.89 -4.05
CA SER A 102 4.72 14.64 -4.81
C SER A 102 3.29 14.12 -4.61
N TYR A 103 3.11 12.88 -4.14
CA TYR A 103 1.81 12.33 -3.76
C TYR A 103 1.58 12.40 -2.25
N TRP A 104 2.63 12.57 -1.45
CA TRP A 104 2.54 12.59 0.00
C TRP A 104 1.99 13.93 0.48
N ASN A 105 0.70 13.96 0.83
CA ASN A 105 0.05 15.10 1.44
C ASN A 105 -0.51 14.68 2.82
N PRO A 106 0.28 14.81 3.90
CA PRO A 106 -0.01 14.25 5.22
C PRO A 106 -1.23 14.87 5.92
#